data_AF-A0A1E1M804-F1
#
_entry.id   AF-A0A1E1M804-F1
#
_cell.length_a   1.000
_cell.length_b   1.000
_cell.length_c   1.000
_cell.angle_alpha   90.00
_cell.angle_beta   90.00
_cell.angle_gamma   90.00
#
_symmetry.space_group_name_H-M   'P 1'
#
loop_
_entity.id
_entity.type
_entity.pdbx_description
1 polymer ?
#
loop_
_entity_poly.entity_id
_entity_poly.type
_entity_poly.pdbx_seq_one_letter_code
_entity_poly.pdbx_strand_id
1 'polypeptide(L)'
;MSQSYFNAPKPELLHLSNLSLFEKELLSRVIQTLRLGVYMSQKRNNTASPLDTTLPGAEECEVFIKSAFSSEMTSDKLFPLRHTGSSMQFIVKNLPVPSSSKPQELSAINIFQLCIWRTFAFGSCDRLTEIKLQESDREPDFKHLTSTIQKWGRGPVKLPVPAYGQLQIIKAKIPSMLQSFWELSQTIASSLTSKTSAPTFANLHNFLVAKEISSVPRYGLIPWLLVSDFFEYGVCQPPTLRDLAEHITNSKAAGPSKAIKFIADRTGETPPVNADDLAKALGAVFRILQTPPEACPTVYKLAQDCKAIQRRELSVVDLEHALCKIARQNSRVMATKKKTVMGGDKVAKDKKKDAREAQGVVRTGDAGVDESEGSRRLDEKGDDKEAGKEGQHDGCDDVEVSTFKKRKRNDDED
;
A
#
# COMPACT_ATOMS: atom_id res chain seq x y z
N MET A 1 26.13 -10.34 3.58
CA MET A 1 24.71 -10.09 3.93
C MET A 1 24.64 -8.89 4.87
N SER A 2 23.75 -7.91 4.67
CA SER A 2 23.46 -6.98 5.79
C SER A 2 22.50 -7.69 6.75
N GLN A 3 22.93 -7.83 8.00
CA GLN A 3 22.13 -8.44 9.06
C GLN A 3 20.92 -7.55 9.39
N SER A 4 19.89 -8.11 10.01
CA SER A 4 18.64 -7.39 10.32
C SER A 4 18.08 -7.88 11.64
N TYR A 5 17.53 -6.94 12.42
CA TYR A 5 17.23 -7.11 13.84
C TYR A 5 16.39 -8.36 14.18
N PHE A 6 15.36 -8.65 13.38
CA PHE A 6 14.41 -9.75 13.65
C PHE A 6 14.70 -11.07 12.92
N ASN A 7 15.94 -11.29 12.47
CA ASN A 7 16.36 -12.50 11.73
C ASN A 7 15.90 -13.81 12.40
N ALA A 8 15.49 -14.80 11.59
CA ALA A 8 15.29 -16.17 12.06
C ALA A 8 16.63 -16.79 12.55
N PRO A 9 16.62 -17.70 13.54
CA PRO A 9 17.83 -18.40 13.95
C PRO A 9 18.45 -19.16 12.77
N LYS A 10 19.78 -19.07 12.61
CA LYS A 10 20.48 -19.80 11.54
C LYS A 10 20.19 -21.31 11.52
N PRO A 11 20.08 -22.03 12.67
CA PRO A 11 19.76 -23.46 12.66
C PRO A 11 18.39 -23.76 12.04
N GLU A 12 17.34 -23.02 12.40
CA GLU A 12 15.99 -23.20 11.83
C GLU A 12 16.01 -23.00 10.31
N LEU A 13 16.72 -21.98 9.81
CA LEU A 13 16.87 -21.73 8.37
C LEU A 13 17.65 -22.83 7.62
N LEU A 14 18.52 -23.59 8.28
CA LEU A 14 19.23 -24.73 7.67
C LEU A 14 18.31 -25.95 7.48
N HIS A 15 17.33 -26.16 8.36
CA HIS A 15 16.32 -27.20 8.21
C HIS A 15 15.35 -26.95 7.04
N LEU A 16 15.37 -25.75 6.45
CA LEU A 16 14.61 -25.39 5.25
C LEU A 16 15.44 -25.59 3.97
N SER A 17 16.28 -26.63 3.96
CA SER A 17 17.25 -26.96 2.90
C SER A 17 16.65 -26.96 1.50
N ASN A 18 15.41 -27.42 1.36
CA ASN A 18 14.76 -27.72 0.08
C ASN A 18 14.22 -26.49 -0.68
N LEU A 19 14.27 -25.30 -0.08
CA LEU A 19 13.91 -24.03 -0.72
C LEU A 19 15.04 -23.48 -1.62
N SER A 20 14.72 -22.66 -2.64
CA SER A 20 15.72 -21.87 -3.40
C SER A 20 16.38 -20.77 -2.52
N LEU A 21 17.41 -20.08 -3.02
CA LEU A 21 17.98 -18.94 -2.27
C LEU A 21 16.98 -17.77 -2.20
N PHE A 22 16.26 -17.50 -3.29
CA PHE A 22 15.15 -16.54 -3.34
C PHE A 22 14.08 -16.88 -2.31
N GLU A 23 13.63 -18.14 -2.24
CA GLU A 23 12.60 -18.56 -1.28
C GLU A 23 13.09 -18.44 0.17
N LYS A 24 14.36 -18.78 0.45
CA LYS A 24 14.98 -18.63 1.78
C LYS A 24 15.07 -17.17 2.22
N GLU A 25 15.55 -16.26 1.38
CA GLU A 25 15.63 -14.83 1.70
C GLU A 25 14.22 -14.21 1.75
N LEU A 26 13.28 -14.62 0.89
CA LEU A 26 11.88 -14.17 0.94
C LEU A 26 11.23 -14.56 2.27
N LEU A 27 11.28 -15.84 2.66
CA LEU A 27 10.76 -16.31 3.96
C LEU A 27 11.43 -15.59 5.12
N SER A 28 12.76 -15.46 5.09
CA SER A 28 13.52 -14.72 6.10
C SER A 28 13.02 -13.27 6.24
N ARG A 29 12.82 -12.55 5.12
CA ARG A 29 12.29 -11.18 5.11
C ARG A 29 10.82 -11.09 5.55
N VAL A 30 9.99 -12.09 5.27
CA VAL A 30 8.61 -12.16 5.78
C VAL A 30 8.61 -12.41 7.30
N ILE A 31 9.41 -13.36 7.81
CA ILE A 31 9.58 -13.61 9.26
C ILE A 31 10.03 -12.34 9.99
N GLN A 32 11.06 -11.65 9.48
CA GLN A 32 11.55 -10.37 10.03
C GLN A 32 10.44 -9.30 10.08
N THR A 33 9.57 -9.28 9.06
CA THR A 33 8.48 -8.32 8.92
C THR A 33 7.32 -8.62 9.86
N LEU A 34 6.91 -9.88 9.98
CA LEU A 34 5.89 -10.33 10.93
C LEU A 34 6.33 -10.10 12.38
N ARG A 35 7.60 -10.40 12.71
CA ARG A 35 8.18 -10.13 14.05
C ARG A 35 8.20 -8.66 14.42
N LEU A 36 8.57 -7.78 13.48
CA LEU A 36 8.43 -6.34 13.65
C LEU A 36 6.95 -5.96 13.91
N GLY A 37 6.00 -6.64 13.27
CA GLY A 37 4.57 -6.47 13.51
C GLY A 37 4.12 -6.89 14.91
N VAL A 38 4.57 -8.04 15.40
CA VAL A 38 4.35 -8.51 16.77
C VAL A 38 4.92 -7.51 17.78
N TYR A 39 6.19 -7.11 17.60
CA TYR A 39 6.86 -6.11 18.43
C TYR A 39 6.13 -4.76 18.44
N MET A 40 5.69 -4.26 17.27
CA MET A 40 4.96 -3.00 17.19
C MET A 40 3.56 -3.08 17.82
N SER A 41 2.91 -4.25 17.81
CA SER A 41 1.66 -4.46 18.55
C SER A 41 1.91 -4.47 20.06
N GLN A 42 2.93 -5.19 20.54
CA GLN A 42 3.35 -5.19 21.94
C GLN A 42 3.73 -3.78 22.41
N LYS A 43 4.45 -3.00 21.58
CA LYS A 43 4.83 -1.62 21.89
C LYS A 43 3.64 -0.66 21.95
N ARG A 44 2.62 -0.85 21.10
CA ARG A 44 1.34 -0.11 21.20
C ARG A 44 0.63 -0.39 22.53
N ASN A 45 0.77 -1.60 23.04
CA ASN A 45 0.12 -2.08 24.26
C ASN A 45 1.00 -1.94 25.53
N ASN A 46 2.16 -1.27 25.43
CA ASN A 46 3.17 -1.12 26.51
C ASN A 46 3.71 -2.45 27.09
N THR A 47 3.68 -3.54 26.31
CA THR A 47 4.18 -4.88 26.71
C THR A 47 5.45 -5.33 25.97
N ALA A 48 6.02 -4.49 25.10
CA ALA A 48 7.27 -4.80 24.42
C ALA A 48 8.49 -4.53 25.32
N SER A 49 9.42 -5.50 25.37
CA SER A 49 10.77 -5.27 25.86
C SER A 49 11.48 -4.16 25.06
N PRO A 50 12.49 -3.48 25.62
CA PRO A 50 13.37 -2.59 24.85
C PRO A 50 14.02 -3.31 23.66
N LEU A 51 14.44 -2.54 22.64
CA LEU A 51 15.30 -3.08 21.59
C LEU A 51 16.73 -3.23 22.13
N ASP A 52 17.35 -4.36 21.86
CA ASP A 52 18.78 -4.58 22.11
C ASP A 52 19.59 -3.84 21.05
N THR A 53 20.10 -2.67 21.41
CA THR A 53 20.86 -1.80 20.51
C THR A 53 22.21 -2.38 20.07
N THR A 54 22.65 -3.51 20.64
CA THR A 54 23.84 -4.24 20.18
C THR A 54 23.54 -5.09 18.93
N LEU A 55 22.27 -5.41 18.66
CA LEU A 55 21.90 -6.26 17.52
C LEU A 55 22.00 -5.51 16.17
N PRO A 56 22.60 -6.13 15.14
CA PRO A 56 22.71 -5.53 13.81
C PRO A 56 21.36 -5.14 13.20
N GLY A 57 21.25 -3.88 12.78
CA GLY A 57 20.04 -3.31 12.21
C GLY A 57 19.05 -2.73 13.24
N ALA A 58 19.44 -2.61 14.52
CA ALA A 58 18.62 -1.96 15.55
C ALA A 58 18.27 -0.50 15.21
N GLU A 59 19.21 0.28 14.66
CA GLU A 59 18.97 1.68 14.30
C GLU A 59 17.90 1.83 13.21
N GLU A 60 18.03 1.12 12.08
CA GLU A 60 17.03 1.23 11.00
C GLU A 60 15.67 0.64 11.43
N CYS A 61 15.67 -0.33 12.34
CA CYS A 61 14.47 -0.85 12.99
C CYS A 61 13.79 0.24 13.84
N GLU A 62 14.53 0.91 14.72
CA GLU A 62 14.01 1.94 15.60
C GLU A 62 13.51 3.17 14.81
N VAL A 63 14.24 3.59 13.77
CA VAL A 63 13.82 4.67 12.85
C VAL A 63 12.53 4.31 12.11
N PHE A 64 12.34 3.05 11.71
CA PHE A 64 11.09 2.57 11.12
C PHE A 64 9.94 2.60 12.15
N ILE A 65 10.18 2.11 13.37
CA ILE A 65 9.21 2.11 14.47
C ILE A 65 8.79 3.54 14.84
N LYS A 66 9.73 4.44 15.12
CA LYS A 66 9.49 5.87 15.38
C LYS A 66 8.64 6.51 14.27
N SER A 67 8.93 6.18 13.01
CA SER A 67 8.16 6.67 11.87
C SER A 67 6.74 6.11 11.78
N ALA A 68 6.51 4.86 12.23
CA ALA A 68 5.21 4.21 12.17
C ALA A 68 4.25 4.68 13.28
N PHE A 69 4.78 5.08 14.44
CA PHE A 69 4.00 5.61 15.56
C PHE A 69 3.70 7.13 15.45
N SER A 70 4.21 7.83 14.43
CA SER A 70 4.11 9.30 14.36
C SER A 70 2.73 9.86 13.99
N SER A 71 1.80 9.04 13.51
CA SER A 71 0.43 9.42 13.12
C SER A 71 -0.37 8.16 12.75
N GLU A 72 -1.70 8.28 12.66
CA GLU A 72 -2.57 7.20 12.17
C GLU A 72 -2.24 6.82 10.71
N MET A 73 -2.14 7.83 9.85
CA MET A 73 -1.68 7.71 8.46
C MET A 73 -0.36 6.92 8.33
N THR A 74 0.66 7.23 9.15
CA THR A 74 1.93 6.49 9.10
C THR A 74 1.83 5.12 9.76
N SER A 75 0.92 4.94 10.72
CA SER A 75 0.62 3.64 11.31
C SER A 75 0.06 2.68 10.26
N ASP A 76 -1.06 2.99 9.60
CA ASP A 76 -1.67 2.11 8.59
C ASP A 76 -0.71 1.79 7.43
N LYS A 77 0.10 2.79 7.05
CA LYS A 77 1.10 2.69 5.98
C LYS A 77 2.27 1.77 6.34
N LEU A 78 2.65 1.64 7.61
CA LEU A 78 3.90 0.99 8.04
C LEU A 78 3.73 -0.21 8.99
N PHE A 79 2.63 -0.35 9.73
CA PHE A 79 2.41 -1.48 10.67
C PHE A 79 2.35 -2.82 9.91
N PRO A 80 3.24 -3.80 10.21
CA PRO A 80 3.34 -5.03 9.43
C PRO A 80 2.22 -6.06 9.55
N LEU A 81 1.38 -5.99 10.60
CA LEU A 81 0.18 -6.82 10.71
C LEU A 81 -1.01 -5.99 10.25
N ARG A 82 -1.90 -6.58 9.43
CA ARG A 82 -3.03 -5.90 8.79
C ARG A 82 -3.92 -5.23 9.83
N HIS A 83 -4.28 -5.95 10.88
CA HIS A 83 -5.24 -5.51 11.90
C HIS A 83 -4.63 -4.56 12.97
N THR A 84 -3.37 -4.14 12.85
CA THR A 84 -2.70 -3.30 13.86
C THR A 84 -2.42 -1.85 13.43
N GLY A 85 -2.77 -1.49 12.20
CA GLY A 85 -2.90 -0.08 11.80
C GLY A 85 -4.07 0.60 12.51
N SER A 86 -3.95 1.88 12.86
CA SER A 86 -4.98 2.59 13.65
C SER A 86 -6.35 2.63 12.96
N SER A 87 -6.40 2.84 11.64
CA SER A 87 -7.67 2.80 10.90
C SER A 87 -8.26 1.40 10.86
N MET A 88 -7.44 0.35 10.74
CA MET A 88 -7.96 -1.03 10.80
C MET A 88 -8.46 -1.38 12.20
N GLN A 89 -7.80 -0.91 13.27
CA GLN A 89 -8.30 -1.08 14.64
C GLN A 89 -9.61 -0.33 14.87
N PHE A 90 -9.80 0.86 14.29
CA PHE A 90 -11.09 1.55 14.30
C PHE A 90 -12.18 0.74 13.59
N ILE A 91 -11.89 0.23 12.39
CA ILE A 91 -12.83 -0.56 11.59
C ILE A 91 -13.23 -1.82 12.35
N VAL A 92 -12.27 -2.65 12.78
CA VAL A 92 -12.52 -3.92 13.50
C VAL A 92 -13.16 -3.71 14.88
N LYS A 93 -13.05 -2.51 15.48
CA LYS A 93 -13.79 -2.15 16.71
C LYS A 93 -15.27 -1.84 16.44
N ASN A 94 -15.60 -1.25 15.28
CA ASN A 94 -16.95 -0.79 14.95
C ASN A 94 -17.73 -1.81 14.11
N LEU A 95 -17.05 -2.60 13.28
CA LEU A 95 -17.55 -3.77 12.56
C LEU A 95 -16.61 -4.94 12.89
N PRO A 96 -16.89 -5.74 13.93
CA PRO A 96 -16.05 -6.88 14.27
C PRO A 96 -16.02 -7.92 13.13
N VAL A 97 -14.84 -8.45 12.85
CA VAL A 97 -14.70 -9.60 11.94
C VAL A 97 -15.38 -10.82 12.59
N PRO A 98 -16.32 -11.51 11.90
CA PRO A 98 -17.04 -12.64 12.47
C PRO A 98 -16.10 -13.78 12.88
N SER A 99 -16.43 -14.45 14.00
CA SER A 99 -15.74 -15.69 14.36
C SER A 99 -16.17 -16.81 13.41
N SER A 100 -15.23 -17.67 12.99
CA SER A 100 -15.51 -18.78 12.05
C SER A 100 -16.61 -19.77 12.49
N SER A 101 -16.97 -19.76 13.78
CA SER A 101 -18.09 -20.52 14.36
C SER A 101 -19.48 -19.89 14.15
N LYS A 102 -19.56 -18.65 13.66
CA LYS A 102 -20.80 -17.92 13.35
C LYS A 102 -20.56 -16.98 12.15
N PRO A 103 -20.83 -17.41 10.90
CA PRO A 103 -20.91 -16.48 9.79
C PRO A 103 -22.04 -15.47 10.08
N GLN A 104 -21.69 -14.20 10.23
CA GLN A 104 -22.68 -13.14 10.36
C GLN A 104 -23.13 -12.74 8.96
N GLU A 105 -24.43 -12.75 8.71
CA GLU A 105 -24.98 -12.14 7.50
C GLU A 105 -24.68 -10.64 7.53
N LEU A 106 -23.72 -10.21 6.69
CA LEU A 106 -23.44 -8.78 6.55
C LEU A 106 -24.58 -8.12 5.77
N SER A 107 -25.29 -7.24 6.46
CA SER A 107 -26.24 -6.30 5.86
C SER A 107 -25.57 -5.42 4.81
N ALA A 108 -26.37 -4.95 3.84
CA ALA A 108 -25.88 -4.05 2.79
C ALA A 108 -25.26 -2.76 3.38
N ILE A 109 -25.81 -2.25 4.50
CA ILE A 109 -25.26 -1.08 5.19
C ILE A 109 -23.84 -1.32 5.73
N ASN A 110 -23.52 -2.53 6.21
CA ASN A 110 -22.20 -2.86 6.73
C ASN A 110 -21.16 -3.09 5.61
N ILE A 111 -21.57 -3.72 4.50
CA ILE A 111 -20.72 -3.87 3.30
C ILE A 111 -20.42 -2.48 2.70
N PHE A 112 -21.44 -1.60 2.64
CA PHE A 112 -21.29 -0.24 2.17
C PHE A 112 -20.41 0.61 3.10
N GLN A 113 -20.55 0.44 4.41
CA GLN A 113 -19.71 1.11 5.41
C GLN A 113 -18.23 0.78 5.22
N LEU A 114 -17.90 -0.50 4.96
CA LEU A 114 -16.54 -0.93 4.61
C LEU A 114 -16.06 -0.26 3.31
N CYS A 115 -16.88 -0.24 2.25
CA CYS A 115 -16.57 0.44 0.99
C CYS A 115 -16.16 1.90 1.18
N ILE A 116 -16.97 2.69 1.91
CA ILE A 116 -16.74 4.13 2.06
C ILE A 116 -15.57 4.44 3.02
N TRP A 117 -15.43 3.67 4.11
CA TRP A 117 -14.28 3.80 5.02
C TRP A 117 -12.97 3.53 4.30
N ARG A 118 -12.88 2.42 3.57
CA ARG A 118 -11.65 1.95 2.92
C ARG A 118 -11.30 2.76 1.68
N THR A 119 -12.28 3.35 0.99
CA THR A 119 -12.04 4.19 -0.20
C THR A 119 -11.70 5.64 0.12
N PHE A 120 -12.41 6.28 1.07
CA PHE A 120 -12.33 7.75 1.24
C PHE A 120 -11.67 8.21 2.54
N ALA A 121 -11.86 7.47 3.65
CA ALA A 121 -11.49 7.91 4.99
C ALA A 121 -10.20 7.27 5.55
N PHE A 122 -9.79 6.12 5.02
CA PHE A 122 -8.68 5.31 5.55
C PHE A 122 -7.36 6.09 5.71
N GLY A 123 -6.79 6.03 6.93
CA GLY A 123 -5.65 6.84 7.38
C GLY A 123 -6.02 8.00 8.32
N SER A 124 -7.28 8.10 8.77
CA SER A 124 -7.76 9.08 9.76
C SER A 124 -9.02 8.57 10.46
N CYS A 125 -8.96 8.36 11.78
CA CYS A 125 -10.10 7.91 12.58
C CYS A 125 -11.19 8.98 12.72
N ASP A 126 -10.83 10.26 12.68
CA ASP A 126 -11.79 11.37 12.64
C ASP A 126 -12.72 11.22 11.43
N ARG A 127 -12.15 11.00 10.23
CA ARG A 127 -12.92 10.79 9.01
C ARG A 127 -13.74 9.50 9.03
N LEU A 128 -13.18 8.42 9.58
CA LEU A 128 -13.93 7.17 9.74
C LEU A 128 -15.15 7.36 10.67
N THR A 129 -15.02 8.25 11.66
CA THR A 129 -16.13 8.64 12.54
C THR A 129 -17.13 9.56 11.82
N GLU A 130 -16.66 10.55 11.07
CA GLU A 130 -17.48 11.54 10.36
C GLU A 130 -18.36 10.92 9.26
N ILE A 131 -17.96 9.80 8.66
CA ILE A 131 -18.79 8.99 7.74
C ILE A 131 -19.21 7.63 8.32
N LYS A 132 -19.31 7.52 9.66
CA LYS A 132 -19.95 6.37 10.29
C LYS A 132 -21.47 6.49 10.16
N LEU A 133 -22.08 5.47 9.59
CA LEU A 133 -23.51 5.28 9.44
C LEU A 133 -24.10 4.63 10.71
N GLN A 134 -25.39 4.84 10.93
CA GLN A 134 -26.15 4.06 11.90
C GLN A 134 -26.61 2.75 11.25
N GLU A 135 -26.66 1.65 12.02
CA GLU A 135 -27.20 0.39 11.52
C GLU A 135 -28.69 0.55 11.21
N SER A 136 -29.06 0.42 9.94
CA SER A 136 -30.45 0.45 9.47
C SER A 136 -30.56 -0.16 8.07
N ASP A 137 -31.73 -0.67 7.72
CA ASP A 137 -32.02 -1.24 6.39
C ASP A 137 -32.37 -0.17 5.33
N ARG A 138 -32.10 1.11 5.62
CA ARG A 138 -32.43 2.24 4.75
C ARG A 138 -31.25 2.62 3.85
N GLU A 139 -31.58 3.23 2.71
CA GLU A 139 -30.59 3.81 1.81
C GLU A 139 -29.80 4.94 2.51
N PRO A 140 -28.46 4.97 2.41
CA PRO A 140 -27.64 6.03 2.99
C PRO A 140 -27.89 7.40 2.34
N ASP A 141 -27.80 8.49 3.11
CA ASP A 141 -27.85 9.84 2.54
C ASP A 141 -26.56 10.14 1.75
N PHE A 142 -26.60 9.83 0.45
CA PHE A 142 -25.50 10.11 -0.49
C PHE A 142 -25.23 11.61 -0.65
N LYS A 143 -26.21 12.50 -0.40
CA LYS A 143 -26.03 13.95 -0.50
C LYS A 143 -25.24 14.45 0.70
N HIS A 144 -25.58 14.01 1.91
CA HIS A 144 -24.78 14.25 3.11
C HIS A 144 -23.37 13.69 2.95
N LEU A 145 -23.23 12.39 2.64
CA LEU A 145 -21.93 11.72 2.45
C LEU A 145 -21.06 12.42 1.40
N THR A 146 -21.63 12.78 0.24
CA THR A 146 -20.92 13.57 -0.78
C THR A 146 -20.44 14.90 -0.21
N SER A 147 -21.32 15.67 0.44
CA SER A 147 -20.98 16.98 0.98
C SER A 147 -19.91 16.92 2.06
N THR A 148 -19.87 15.83 2.84
CA THR A 148 -18.88 15.58 3.89
C THR A 148 -17.54 15.20 3.27
N ILE A 149 -17.49 14.16 2.43
CA ILE A 149 -16.25 13.66 1.80
C ILE A 149 -15.61 14.74 0.89
N GLN A 150 -16.42 15.58 0.22
CA GLN A 150 -15.90 16.65 -0.65
C GLN A 150 -15.21 17.80 0.11
N LYS A 151 -15.48 18.01 1.40
CA LYS A 151 -14.75 19.00 2.24
C LYS A 151 -13.30 18.59 2.49
N TRP A 152 -12.98 17.30 2.43
CA TRP A 152 -11.68 16.78 2.85
C TRP A 152 -10.54 17.08 1.86
N GLY A 153 -9.41 17.57 2.38
CA GLY A 153 -8.19 17.81 1.58
C GLY A 153 -8.17 19.16 0.87
N ARG A 154 -6.95 19.70 0.65
CA ARG A 154 -6.66 21.10 0.31
C ARG A 154 -7.01 21.56 -1.12
N GLY A 155 -8.05 21.01 -1.76
CA GLY A 155 -8.46 21.45 -3.09
C GLY A 155 -9.74 20.80 -3.61
N PRO A 156 -10.39 21.39 -4.65
CA PRO A 156 -11.70 20.96 -5.11
C PRO A 156 -11.68 19.71 -6.02
N VAL A 157 -10.55 19.40 -6.67
CA VAL A 157 -10.51 18.36 -7.72
C VAL A 157 -10.25 16.96 -7.16
N LYS A 158 -9.39 16.82 -6.13
CA LYS A 158 -8.86 15.53 -5.67
C LYS A 158 -8.85 15.40 -4.15
N LEU A 159 -9.19 14.21 -3.67
CA LEU A 159 -9.09 13.78 -2.28
C LEU A 159 -7.90 12.80 -2.15
N PRO A 160 -6.79 13.19 -1.50
CA PRO A 160 -5.70 12.26 -1.24
C PRO A 160 -6.09 11.23 -0.15
N VAL A 161 -5.65 9.99 -0.32
CA VAL A 161 -5.83 8.89 0.65
C VAL A 161 -4.43 8.42 1.11
N PRO A 162 -3.78 9.15 2.05
CA PRO A 162 -2.31 9.15 2.15
C PRO A 162 -1.68 7.85 2.70
N ALA A 163 -2.48 7.01 3.36
CA ALA A 163 -2.11 5.65 3.74
C ALA A 163 -1.70 4.82 2.51
N TYR A 164 -2.41 4.97 1.39
CA TYR A 164 -2.12 4.33 0.10
C TYR A 164 -1.04 5.07 -0.74
N GLY A 165 -0.35 6.06 -0.15
CA GLY A 165 0.79 6.71 -0.78
C GLY A 165 0.41 7.86 -1.70
N GLN A 166 0.37 7.61 -3.01
CA GLN A 166 0.11 8.63 -4.05
C GLN A 166 -1.36 8.64 -4.52
N LEU A 167 -2.16 7.65 -4.09
CA LEU A 167 -3.54 7.48 -4.53
C LEU A 167 -4.42 8.67 -4.11
N GLN A 168 -5.16 9.18 -5.09
CA GLN A 168 -6.12 10.28 -4.96
C GLN A 168 -7.44 9.90 -5.62
N ILE A 169 -8.56 10.14 -4.95
CA ILE A 169 -9.90 10.00 -5.51
C ILE A 169 -10.30 11.29 -6.23
N ILE A 170 -10.98 11.18 -7.38
CA ILE A 170 -11.50 12.33 -8.14
C ILE A 170 -12.81 12.80 -7.46
N LYS A 171 -12.81 14.01 -6.87
CA LYS A 171 -13.94 14.49 -6.04
C LYS A 171 -15.27 14.60 -6.79
N ALA A 172 -15.22 14.95 -8.07
CA ALA A 172 -16.40 15.01 -8.94
C ALA A 172 -17.05 13.64 -9.23
N LYS A 173 -16.38 12.52 -8.91
CA LYS A 173 -16.89 11.15 -9.10
C LYS A 173 -17.36 10.48 -7.81
N ILE A 174 -17.25 11.16 -6.66
CA ILE A 174 -17.74 10.65 -5.36
C ILE A 174 -19.22 10.23 -5.41
N PRO A 175 -20.18 11.01 -5.98
CA PRO A 175 -21.59 10.61 -5.98
C PRO A 175 -21.83 9.29 -6.73
N SER A 176 -21.28 9.16 -7.94
CA SER A 176 -21.36 7.93 -8.74
C SER A 176 -20.66 6.73 -8.08
N MET A 177 -19.59 6.97 -7.31
CA MET A 177 -18.91 5.91 -6.56
C MET A 177 -19.73 5.46 -5.34
N LEU A 178 -20.37 6.38 -4.61
CA LEU A 178 -21.28 6.02 -3.51
C LEU A 178 -22.46 5.18 -4.03
N GLN A 179 -23.12 5.64 -5.10
CA GLN A 179 -24.18 4.88 -5.78
C GLN A 179 -23.70 3.45 -6.18
N SER A 180 -22.55 3.35 -6.84
CA SER A 180 -21.98 2.07 -7.29
C SER A 180 -21.60 1.14 -6.13
N PHE A 181 -21.15 1.69 -5.00
CA PHE A 181 -20.87 0.90 -3.79
C PHE A 181 -22.14 0.42 -3.10
N TRP A 182 -23.23 1.19 -3.13
CA TRP A 182 -24.50 0.79 -2.55
C TRP A 182 -25.15 -0.36 -3.33
N GLU A 183 -25.25 -0.22 -4.67
CA GLU A 183 -25.70 -1.28 -5.57
C GLU A 183 -24.92 -2.58 -5.38
N LEU A 184 -23.59 -2.50 -5.28
CA LEU A 184 -22.72 -3.63 -5.00
C LEU A 184 -23.04 -4.26 -3.64
N SER A 185 -23.24 -3.44 -2.61
CA SER A 185 -23.50 -3.91 -1.25
C SER A 185 -24.85 -4.61 -1.13
N GLN A 186 -25.89 -4.11 -1.81
CA GLN A 186 -27.17 -4.79 -1.97
C GLN A 186 -27.02 -6.11 -2.75
N THR A 187 -26.32 -6.08 -3.90
CA THR A 187 -26.08 -7.27 -4.75
C THR A 187 -25.34 -8.39 -3.99
N ILE A 188 -24.39 -8.02 -3.13
CA ILE A 188 -23.70 -8.93 -2.23
C ILE A 188 -24.65 -9.47 -1.16
N ALA A 189 -25.33 -8.60 -0.39
CA ALA A 189 -26.19 -9.02 0.70
C ALA A 189 -27.28 -9.99 0.23
N SER A 190 -27.97 -9.67 -0.87
CA SER A 190 -28.95 -10.56 -1.50
C SER A 190 -28.33 -11.83 -2.09
N SER A 191 -27.04 -11.83 -2.47
CA SER A 191 -26.34 -13.05 -2.87
C SER A 191 -25.99 -13.96 -1.69
N LEU A 192 -25.75 -13.41 -0.51
CA LEU A 192 -25.45 -14.19 0.70
C LEU A 192 -26.69 -14.91 1.23
N THR A 193 -27.87 -14.27 1.17
CA THR A 193 -29.14 -14.88 1.61
C THR A 193 -29.74 -15.88 0.61
N SER A 194 -29.24 -15.95 -0.63
CA SER A 194 -29.86 -16.74 -1.72
C SER A 194 -29.01 -17.87 -2.31
N LYS A 195 -27.80 -18.13 -1.79
CA LYS A 195 -26.84 -19.08 -2.39
C LYS A 195 -26.32 -20.12 -1.41
N THR A 196 -26.10 -21.32 -1.93
CA THR A 196 -25.42 -22.43 -1.24
C THR A 196 -23.88 -22.29 -1.20
N SER A 197 -23.30 -21.31 -1.88
CA SER A 197 -21.85 -21.03 -1.83
C SER A 197 -21.51 -19.55 -2.08
N ALA A 198 -20.48 -19.07 -1.38
CA ALA A 198 -19.97 -17.71 -1.52
C ALA A 198 -19.15 -17.53 -2.83
N PRO A 199 -19.16 -16.33 -3.46
CA PRO A 199 -18.38 -16.04 -4.66
C PRO A 199 -16.87 -16.18 -4.43
N THR A 200 -16.11 -16.44 -5.49
CA THR A 200 -14.64 -16.45 -5.43
C THR A 200 -14.07 -15.03 -5.29
N PHE A 201 -12.86 -14.93 -4.73
CA PHE A 201 -12.12 -13.67 -4.64
C PHE A 201 -11.95 -13.01 -6.02
N ALA A 202 -11.48 -13.78 -7.01
CA ALA A 202 -11.30 -13.31 -8.39
C ALA A 202 -12.56 -12.70 -9.00
N ASN A 203 -13.72 -13.36 -8.85
CA ASN A 203 -14.98 -12.89 -9.43
C ASN A 203 -15.39 -11.54 -8.83
N LEU A 204 -15.29 -11.39 -7.50
CA LEU A 204 -15.66 -10.16 -6.82
C LEU A 204 -14.64 -9.03 -7.07
N HIS A 205 -13.37 -9.36 -7.23
CA HIS A 205 -12.31 -8.42 -7.62
C HIS A 205 -12.56 -7.87 -9.03
N ASN A 206 -12.83 -8.75 -9.99
CA ASN A 206 -13.05 -8.36 -11.38
C ASN A 206 -14.35 -7.54 -11.54
N PHE A 207 -15.40 -7.84 -10.76
CA PHE A 207 -16.59 -7.00 -10.68
C PHE A 207 -16.26 -5.59 -10.15
N LEU A 208 -15.47 -5.47 -9.07
CA LEU A 208 -15.06 -4.19 -8.50
C LEU A 208 -14.13 -3.38 -9.42
N VAL A 209 -13.31 -4.05 -10.23
CA VAL A 209 -12.52 -3.40 -11.30
C VAL A 209 -13.45 -2.85 -12.39
N ALA A 210 -14.46 -3.62 -12.82
CA ALA A 210 -15.43 -3.20 -13.83
C ALA A 210 -16.35 -2.03 -13.39
N LYS A 211 -16.47 -1.75 -12.08
CA LYS A 211 -17.15 -0.56 -11.54
C LYS A 211 -16.29 0.74 -11.57
N GLU A 212 -15.15 0.75 -12.26
CA GLU A 212 -14.33 1.93 -12.58
C GLU A 212 -14.06 2.92 -11.42
N ILE A 213 -13.54 2.43 -10.29
CA ILE A 213 -13.23 3.25 -9.10
C ILE A 213 -12.29 4.42 -9.46
N SER A 214 -12.89 5.61 -9.56
CA SER A 214 -12.33 6.79 -10.23
C SER A 214 -11.20 7.45 -9.44
N SER A 215 -10.01 6.89 -9.61
CA SER A 215 -8.80 7.19 -8.85
C SER A 215 -7.62 7.57 -9.75
N VAL A 216 -6.66 8.29 -9.17
CA VAL A 216 -5.39 8.68 -9.79
C VAL A 216 -4.23 8.23 -8.89
N PRO A 217 -3.32 7.38 -9.38
CA PRO A 217 -3.37 6.65 -10.64
C PRO A 217 -4.54 5.64 -10.70
N ARG A 218 -5.00 5.29 -11.91
CA ARG A 218 -6.04 4.27 -12.15
C ARG A 218 -5.50 2.84 -11.95
N TYR A 219 -5.09 2.49 -10.73
CA TYR A 219 -4.58 1.15 -10.40
C TYR A 219 -5.57 0.44 -9.48
N GLY A 220 -5.76 -0.87 -9.70
CA GLY A 220 -6.74 -1.74 -9.01
C GLY A 220 -6.52 -1.98 -7.51
N LEU A 221 -5.81 -1.07 -6.82
CA LEU A 221 -5.53 -1.15 -5.39
C LEU A 221 -6.81 -1.08 -4.54
N ILE A 222 -7.77 -0.19 -4.86
CA ILE A 222 -9.02 -0.13 -4.08
C ILE A 222 -9.86 -1.40 -4.27
N PRO A 223 -10.12 -1.93 -5.50
CA PRO A 223 -10.71 -3.25 -5.68
C PRO A 223 -10.02 -4.36 -4.87
N TRP A 224 -8.69 -4.49 -4.97
CA TRP A 224 -7.92 -5.50 -4.22
C TRP A 224 -8.08 -5.36 -2.70
N LEU A 225 -7.98 -4.14 -2.17
CA LEU A 225 -8.15 -3.89 -0.75
C LEU A 225 -9.58 -4.19 -0.27
N LEU A 226 -10.61 -3.80 -1.03
CA LEU A 226 -12.01 -4.06 -0.68
C LEU A 226 -12.32 -5.56 -0.64
N VAL A 227 -11.91 -6.32 -1.65
CA VAL A 227 -12.14 -7.79 -1.64
C VAL A 227 -11.29 -8.47 -0.57
N SER A 228 -10.11 -7.94 -0.27
CA SER A 228 -9.30 -8.38 0.88
C SER A 228 -10.00 -8.18 2.23
N ASP A 229 -10.82 -7.13 2.39
CA ASP A 229 -11.70 -7.01 3.56
C ASP A 229 -12.89 -7.98 3.44
N PHE A 230 -13.58 -8.01 2.31
CA PHE A 230 -14.76 -8.87 2.09
C PHE A 230 -14.49 -10.36 2.38
N PHE A 231 -13.33 -10.89 1.99
CA PHE A 231 -12.90 -12.24 2.38
C PHE A 231 -12.88 -12.42 3.91
N GLU A 232 -12.32 -11.48 4.66
CA GLU A 232 -12.20 -11.59 6.12
C GLU A 232 -13.57 -11.60 6.81
N TYR A 233 -14.55 -10.87 6.28
CA TYR A 233 -15.94 -10.93 6.75
C TYR A 233 -16.77 -12.09 6.14
N GLY A 234 -16.16 -13.03 5.43
CA GLY A 234 -16.83 -14.21 4.86
C GLY A 234 -17.70 -13.96 3.62
N VAL A 235 -17.64 -12.75 3.04
CA VAL A 235 -18.43 -12.34 1.87
C VAL A 235 -18.01 -13.09 0.60
N CYS A 236 -16.73 -13.45 0.50
CA CYS A 236 -16.18 -14.24 -0.59
C CYS A 236 -15.16 -15.27 -0.07
N GLN A 237 -14.86 -16.26 -0.91
CA GLN A 237 -13.81 -17.25 -0.65
C GLN A 237 -12.43 -16.56 -0.50
N PRO A 238 -11.48 -17.16 0.23
CA PRO A 238 -10.13 -16.62 0.37
C PRO A 238 -9.40 -16.45 -0.98
N PRO A 239 -8.54 -15.43 -1.11
CA PRO A 239 -7.65 -15.32 -2.26
C PRO A 239 -6.66 -16.48 -2.27
N THR A 240 -6.46 -17.06 -3.45
CA THR A 240 -5.41 -18.05 -3.71
C THR A 240 -4.05 -17.37 -3.89
N LEU A 241 -2.98 -18.17 -3.81
CA LEU A 241 -1.63 -17.71 -4.14
C LEU A 241 -1.50 -17.28 -5.62
N ARG A 242 -2.35 -17.81 -6.50
CA ARG A 242 -2.44 -17.41 -7.91
C ARG A 242 -3.09 -16.03 -8.07
N ASP A 243 -4.18 -15.75 -7.34
CA ASP A 243 -4.80 -14.41 -7.32
C ASP A 243 -3.81 -13.34 -6.89
N LEU A 244 -3.01 -13.62 -5.84
CA LEU A 244 -1.94 -12.72 -5.41
C LEU A 244 -0.85 -12.59 -6.48
N ALA A 245 -0.38 -13.69 -7.06
CA ALA A 245 0.66 -13.62 -8.09
C ALA A 245 0.21 -12.79 -9.31
N GLU A 246 -1.02 -12.99 -9.79
CA GLU A 246 -1.62 -12.19 -10.85
C GLU A 246 -1.81 -10.72 -10.46
N HIS A 247 -2.22 -10.42 -9.22
CA HIS A 247 -2.27 -9.05 -8.72
C HIS A 247 -0.88 -8.38 -8.80
N ILE A 248 0.19 -9.10 -8.43
CA ILE A 248 1.56 -8.60 -8.44
C ILE A 248 2.10 -8.39 -9.87
N THR A 249 1.84 -9.31 -10.80
CA THR A 249 2.31 -9.20 -12.19
C THR A 249 1.48 -8.22 -13.02
N ASN A 250 0.15 -8.34 -12.96
CA ASN A 250 -0.76 -7.70 -13.92
C ASN A 250 -1.07 -6.26 -13.51
N SER A 251 -1.32 -6.00 -12.22
CA SER A 251 -1.57 -4.64 -11.71
C SER A 251 -0.29 -3.85 -11.41
N LYS A 252 0.88 -4.50 -11.50
CA LYS A 252 2.20 -3.97 -11.08
C LYS A 252 2.18 -3.43 -9.65
N ALA A 253 1.65 -4.23 -8.72
CA ALA A 253 1.42 -3.89 -7.31
C ALA A 253 2.69 -3.32 -6.64
N ALA A 254 2.81 -2.00 -6.61
CA ALA A 254 4.11 -1.32 -6.46
C ALA A 254 4.79 -1.45 -5.09
N GLY A 255 4.13 -2.08 -4.11
CA GLY A 255 4.76 -2.62 -2.91
C GLY A 255 5.34 -4.01 -3.20
N PRO A 256 4.50 -5.05 -3.32
CA PRO A 256 4.94 -6.42 -3.58
C PRO A 256 5.92 -6.61 -4.74
N SER A 257 5.68 -6.03 -5.92
CA SER A 257 6.60 -6.19 -7.08
C SER A 257 8.01 -5.66 -6.77
N LYS A 258 8.14 -4.65 -5.90
CA LYS A 258 9.42 -4.12 -5.43
C LYS A 258 10.06 -4.97 -4.33
N ALA A 259 9.26 -5.70 -3.54
CA ALA A 259 9.79 -6.68 -2.60
C ALA A 259 10.36 -7.89 -3.36
N ILE A 260 9.59 -8.47 -4.29
CA ILE A 260 10.04 -9.58 -5.15
C ILE A 260 11.35 -9.22 -5.87
N LYS A 261 11.42 -8.04 -6.52
CA LYS A 261 12.68 -7.58 -7.12
C LYS A 261 13.81 -7.44 -6.08
N PHE A 262 13.55 -6.85 -4.91
CA PHE A 262 14.58 -6.70 -3.87
C PHE A 262 15.13 -8.03 -3.32
N ILE A 263 14.32 -9.09 -3.27
CA ILE A 263 14.82 -10.44 -2.90
C ILE A 263 15.75 -10.96 -4.01
N ALA A 264 15.33 -10.91 -5.27
CA ALA A 264 16.14 -11.32 -6.42
C ALA A 264 17.46 -10.55 -6.53
N ASP A 265 17.41 -9.22 -6.43
CA ASP A 265 18.58 -8.32 -6.38
C ASP A 265 19.54 -8.66 -5.19
N ARG A 266 19.05 -9.35 -4.15
CA ARG A 266 19.83 -9.78 -2.98
C ARG A 266 20.44 -11.18 -3.12
N THR A 267 19.78 -12.10 -3.82
CA THR A 267 20.23 -13.50 -3.95
C THR A 267 21.03 -13.75 -5.23
N GLY A 268 20.87 -12.89 -6.25
CA GLY A 268 21.42 -13.11 -7.58
C GLY A 268 20.61 -14.09 -8.43
N GLU A 269 19.49 -14.62 -7.90
CA GLU A 269 18.54 -15.43 -8.68
C GLU A 269 17.60 -14.51 -9.47
N THR A 270 17.27 -14.88 -10.72
CA THR A 270 16.28 -14.16 -11.54
C THR A 270 14.91 -14.14 -10.83
N PRO A 271 14.21 -12.98 -10.75
CA PRO A 271 12.89 -12.94 -10.14
C PRO A 271 11.87 -13.76 -10.95
N PRO A 272 10.88 -14.41 -10.32
CA PRO A 272 9.82 -15.13 -11.03
C PRO A 272 9.13 -14.24 -12.08
N VAL A 273 9.15 -14.69 -13.34
CA VAL A 273 8.78 -13.87 -14.51
C VAL A 273 7.27 -13.88 -14.78
N ASN A 274 6.60 -14.98 -14.44
CA ASN A 274 5.17 -15.19 -14.63
C ASN A 274 4.45 -15.47 -13.29
N ALA A 275 3.12 -15.46 -13.32
CA ALA A 275 2.30 -15.65 -12.12
C ALA A 275 2.30 -17.10 -11.58
N ASP A 276 2.63 -18.13 -12.37
CA ASP A 276 2.70 -19.51 -11.88
C ASP A 276 3.96 -19.75 -11.04
N ASP A 277 5.11 -19.30 -11.53
CA ASP A 277 6.38 -19.44 -10.80
C ASP A 277 6.40 -18.54 -9.56
N LEU A 278 5.77 -17.37 -9.63
CA LEU A 278 5.54 -16.52 -8.46
C LEU A 278 4.59 -17.18 -7.45
N ALA A 279 3.48 -17.80 -7.89
CA ALA A 279 2.55 -18.50 -7.01
C ALA A 279 3.19 -19.73 -6.34
N LYS A 280 4.06 -20.47 -7.05
CA LYS A 280 4.86 -21.59 -6.49
C LYS A 280 5.76 -21.09 -5.36
N ALA A 281 6.59 -20.07 -5.62
CA ALA A 281 7.53 -19.54 -4.65
C ALA A 281 6.83 -18.91 -3.43
N LEU A 282 5.75 -18.15 -3.65
CA LEU A 282 4.90 -17.64 -2.57
C LEU A 282 4.26 -18.79 -1.76
N GLY A 283 3.86 -19.88 -2.43
CA GLY A 283 3.27 -21.05 -1.79
C GLY A 283 4.24 -21.87 -0.94
N ALA A 284 5.50 -22.01 -1.36
CA ALA A 284 6.54 -22.64 -0.56
C ALA A 284 6.77 -21.87 0.76
N VAL A 285 6.90 -20.54 0.66
CA VAL A 285 7.06 -19.63 1.80
C VAL A 285 5.82 -19.63 2.70
N PHE A 286 4.62 -19.55 2.14
CA PHE A 286 3.37 -19.46 2.89
C PHE A 286 3.04 -20.76 3.63
N ARG A 287 3.30 -21.92 3.02
CA ARG A 287 3.12 -23.24 3.66
C ARG A 287 3.93 -23.37 4.95
N ILE A 288 5.15 -22.82 4.99
CA ILE A 288 6.01 -22.84 6.19
C ILE A 288 5.50 -21.88 7.28
N LEU A 289 4.70 -20.87 6.94
CA LEU A 289 4.06 -19.97 7.90
C LEU A 289 2.74 -20.52 8.44
N GLN A 290 2.00 -21.29 7.63
CA GLN A 290 0.75 -21.97 8.03
C GLN A 290 1.00 -23.26 8.81
N THR A 291 1.97 -24.07 8.36
CA THR A 291 2.38 -25.33 8.99
C THR A 291 3.91 -25.32 9.22
N PRO A 292 4.39 -24.58 10.24
CA PRO A 292 5.82 -24.55 10.56
C PRO A 292 6.34 -25.93 10.95
N PRO A 293 7.46 -26.41 10.39
CA PRO A 293 8.10 -27.66 10.80
C PRO A 293 8.50 -27.64 12.29
N GLU A 294 8.54 -28.81 12.94
CA GLU A 294 8.95 -28.94 14.34
C GLU A 294 10.35 -28.36 14.61
N ALA A 295 11.26 -28.49 13.64
CA ALA A 295 12.60 -27.90 13.65
C ALA A 295 12.65 -26.37 13.42
N CYS A 296 11.49 -25.68 13.42
CA CYS A 296 11.35 -24.23 13.30
C CYS A 296 10.48 -23.63 14.44
N PRO A 297 10.79 -23.89 15.73
CA PRO A 297 9.94 -23.48 16.84
C PRO A 297 9.75 -21.96 16.97
N THR A 298 10.73 -21.14 16.57
CA THR A 298 10.55 -19.67 16.56
C THR A 298 9.74 -19.14 15.38
N VAL A 299 9.42 -19.99 14.39
CA VAL A 299 8.41 -19.73 13.35
C VAL A 299 7.03 -20.17 13.84
N TYR A 300 6.92 -21.33 14.51
CA TYR A 300 5.68 -21.77 15.16
C TYR A 300 5.16 -20.73 16.17
N LYS A 301 6.01 -20.27 17.08
CA LYS A 301 5.63 -19.22 18.04
C LYS A 301 5.21 -17.93 17.34
N LEU A 302 5.91 -17.52 16.29
CA LEU A 302 5.57 -16.32 15.52
C LEU A 302 4.19 -16.42 14.85
N ALA A 303 3.81 -17.61 14.34
CA ALA A 303 2.47 -17.82 13.79
C ALA A 303 1.40 -17.67 14.87
N GLN A 304 1.61 -18.25 16.07
CA GLN A 304 0.69 -18.09 17.21
C GLN A 304 0.61 -16.64 17.72
N ASP A 305 1.75 -15.93 17.84
CA ASP A 305 1.78 -14.52 18.24
C ASP A 305 1.00 -13.64 17.22
N CYS A 306 1.20 -13.88 15.92
CA CYS A 306 0.43 -13.20 14.86
C CYS A 306 -1.06 -13.52 14.93
N LYS A 307 -1.44 -14.79 15.13
CA LYS A 307 -2.83 -15.25 15.27
C LYS A 307 -3.52 -14.60 16.47
N ALA A 308 -2.85 -14.54 17.62
CA ALA A 308 -3.37 -13.89 18.83
C ALA A 308 -3.61 -12.38 18.63
N ILE A 309 -2.69 -11.70 17.93
CA ILE A 309 -2.78 -10.26 17.66
C ILE A 309 -3.86 -9.94 16.61
N GLN A 310 -3.94 -10.71 15.52
CA GLN A 310 -4.91 -10.45 14.44
C GLN A 310 -6.29 -11.07 14.70
N ARG A 311 -6.41 -11.97 15.69
CA ARG A 311 -7.59 -12.78 16.04
C ARG A 311 -8.06 -13.77 14.95
N ARG A 312 -7.23 -14.00 13.93
CA ARG A 312 -7.42 -14.97 12.85
C ARG A 312 -6.07 -15.51 12.38
N GLU A 313 -6.08 -16.65 11.68
CA GLU A 313 -4.88 -17.20 11.04
C GLU A 313 -4.28 -16.24 10.00
N LEU A 314 -3.00 -16.44 9.66
CA LEU A 314 -2.36 -15.77 8.53
C LEU A 314 -2.97 -16.23 7.21
N SER A 315 -3.20 -15.28 6.33
CA SER A 315 -3.84 -15.42 5.01
C SER A 315 -2.92 -14.92 3.89
N VAL A 316 -3.31 -15.19 2.64
CA VAL A 316 -2.61 -14.65 1.46
C VAL A 316 -2.64 -13.10 1.42
N VAL A 317 -3.64 -12.46 2.03
CA VAL A 317 -3.70 -11.00 2.20
C VAL A 317 -2.59 -10.48 3.14
N ASP A 318 -2.26 -11.23 4.19
CA ASP A 318 -1.16 -10.85 5.09
C ASP A 318 0.21 -11.02 4.42
N LEU A 319 0.34 -11.99 3.52
CA LEU A 319 1.52 -12.16 2.69
C LEU A 319 1.72 -10.98 1.73
N GLU A 320 0.64 -10.48 1.10
CA GLU A 320 0.69 -9.22 0.33
C GLU A 320 1.15 -8.06 1.21
N HIS A 321 0.48 -7.81 2.33
CA HIS A 321 0.78 -6.68 3.20
C HIS A 321 2.20 -6.75 3.79
N ALA A 322 2.72 -7.96 4.06
CA ALA A 322 4.10 -8.20 4.45
C ALA A 322 5.10 -7.87 3.32
N LEU A 323 4.87 -8.36 2.09
CA LEU A 323 5.65 -7.95 0.91
C LEU A 323 5.63 -6.42 0.72
N CYS A 324 4.45 -5.83 0.87
CA CYS A 324 4.22 -4.39 0.83
C CYS A 324 5.09 -3.65 1.87
N LYS A 325 5.25 -4.20 3.09
CA LYS A 325 6.13 -3.63 4.13
C LYS A 325 7.62 -3.89 3.89
N ILE A 326 8.03 -5.06 3.36
CA ILE A 326 9.43 -5.34 2.97
C ILE A 326 9.95 -4.26 2.01
N ALA A 327 9.15 -3.90 1.01
CA ALA A 327 9.47 -2.82 0.08
C ALA A 327 9.60 -1.44 0.77
N ARG A 328 8.75 -1.14 1.77
CA ARG A 328 8.83 0.12 2.56
C ARG A 328 10.05 0.17 3.47
N GLN A 329 10.43 -0.95 4.10
CA GLN A 329 11.64 -1.06 4.91
C GLN A 329 12.88 -0.79 4.04
N ASN A 330 13.04 -1.51 2.93
CA ASN A 330 14.18 -1.33 2.03
C ASN A 330 14.25 0.12 1.48
N SER A 331 13.13 0.68 1.05
CA SER A 331 13.05 2.08 0.58
C SER A 331 13.56 3.08 1.63
N ARG A 332 13.31 2.83 2.92
CA ARG A 332 13.77 3.68 4.03
C ARG A 332 15.25 3.50 4.32
N VAL A 333 15.75 2.26 4.37
CA VAL A 333 17.19 1.97 4.55
C VAL A 333 18.03 2.66 3.47
N MET A 334 17.60 2.58 2.21
CA MET A 334 18.29 3.25 1.10
C MET A 334 18.23 4.78 1.19
N ALA A 335 17.10 5.35 1.66
CA ALA A 335 16.97 6.79 1.86
C ALA A 335 17.87 7.32 2.99
N THR A 336 17.99 6.58 4.10
CA THR A 336 18.94 6.91 5.18
C THR A 336 20.37 6.86 4.67
N LYS A 337 20.77 5.77 3.99
CA LYS A 337 22.12 5.63 3.43
C LYS A 337 22.48 6.74 2.44
N LYS A 338 21.55 7.15 1.56
CA LYS A 338 21.79 8.29 0.66
C LYS A 338 21.99 9.61 1.41
N LYS A 339 21.29 9.84 2.53
CA LYS A 339 21.56 11.02 3.39
C LYS A 339 22.95 10.95 4.03
N THR A 340 23.36 9.79 4.54
CA THR A 340 24.70 9.62 5.15
C THR A 340 25.81 9.87 4.13
N VAL A 341 25.69 9.35 2.91
CA VAL A 341 26.67 9.57 1.83
C VAL A 341 26.75 11.06 1.46
N MET A 342 25.62 11.72 1.17
CA MET A 342 25.64 13.16 0.82
C MET A 342 26.04 14.07 2.00
N GLY A 343 25.86 13.62 3.25
CA GLY A 343 26.40 14.27 4.43
C GLY A 343 27.92 14.14 4.51
N GLY A 344 28.45 12.95 4.21
CA GLY A 344 29.89 12.70 4.05
C GLY A 344 30.52 13.56 2.94
N ASP A 345 29.86 13.67 1.78
CA ASP A 345 30.32 14.52 0.68
C ASP A 345 30.33 16.02 1.04
N LYS A 346 29.38 16.49 1.87
CA LYS A 346 29.44 17.85 2.43
C LYS A 346 30.62 18.02 3.38
N VAL A 347 30.74 17.18 4.41
CA VAL A 347 31.86 17.26 5.37
C VAL A 347 33.24 17.10 4.69
N ALA A 348 33.32 16.33 3.60
CA ALA A 348 34.53 16.20 2.78
C ALA A 348 34.79 17.41 1.87
N LYS A 349 33.75 18.10 1.37
CA LYS A 349 33.87 19.40 0.69
C LYS A 349 34.30 20.49 1.65
N ASP A 350 33.68 20.56 2.83
CA ASP A 350 33.95 21.59 3.84
C ASP A 350 35.40 21.45 4.34
N LYS A 351 35.85 20.24 4.71
CA LYS A 351 37.28 19.99 5.02
C LYS A 351 38.24 20.29 3.86
N LYS A 352 37.80 20.17 2.60
CA LYS A 352 38.60 20.60 1.42
C LYS A 352 38.57 22.11 1.18
N LYS A 353 37.58 22.84 1.71
CA LYS A 353 37.52 24.30 1.73
C LYS A 353 38.44 24.83 2.84
N ASP A 354 38.34 24.29 4.04
CA ASP A 354 39.21 24.64 5.18
C ASP A 354 40.69 24.40 4.84
N ALA A 355 41.02 23.26 4.22
CA ALA A 355 42.37 22.95 3.76
C ALA A 355 42.87 23.83 2.59
N ARG A 356 41.97 24.51 1.86
CA ARG A 356 42.31 25.52 0.84
C ARG A 356 42.43 26.92 1.43
N GLU A 357 41.64 27.27 2.44
CA GLU A 357 41.77 28.55 3.14
C GLU A 357 43.03 28.58 4.03
N ALA A 358 43.48 27.41 4.52
CA ALA A 358 44.81 27.22 5.12
C ALA A 358 45.98 27.28 4.12
N GLN A 359 45.72 27.25 2.81
CA GLN A 359 46.72 27.43 1.73
C GLN A 359 46.38 28.68 0.92
N GLY A 360 46.65 29.84 1.50
CA GLY A 360 46.18 31.16 1.05
C GLY A 360 46.43 31.50 -0.42
N VAL A 361 45.51 31.07 -1.30
CA VAL A 361 45.44 31.45 -2.70
C VAL A 361 44.27 32.42 -2.87
N VAL A 362 44.59 33.71 -2.84
CA VAL A 362 43.63 34.77 -3.17
C VAL A 362 43.20 34.60 -4.62
N ARG A 363 41.89 34.53 -4.87
CA ARG A 363 41.31 34.86 -6.18
C ARG A 363 40.05 35.68 -6.02
N THR A 364 40.09 36.85 -6.65
CA THR A 364 39.00 37.82 -6.77
C THR A 364 38.00 37.39 -7.84
N GLY A 365 36.74 37.78 -7.69
CA GLY A 365 35.86 38.02 -8.85
C GLY A 365 34.51 37.32 -8.83
N ASP A 366 33.49 38.18 -8.68
CA ASP A 366 32.24 38.17 -9.45
C ASP A 366 31.10 37.19 -9.12
N ALA A 367 29.91 37.56 -9.58
CA ALA A 367 28.62 37.04 -9.17
C ALA A 367 28.16 35.79 -9.94
N GLY A 368 27.35 34.97 -9.28
CA GLY A 368 26.64 33.83 -9.88
C GLY A 368 25.28 33.63 -9.23
N VAL A 369 24.22 33.62 -10.03
CA VAL A 369 22.82 33.47 -9.59
C VAL A 369 22.49 31.99 -9.33
N ASP A 370 21.63 31.72 -8.35
CA ASP A 370 21.16 30.38 -7.98
C ASP A 370 20.00 29.93 -8.90
N GLU A 371 20.34 29.29 -10.02
CA GLU A 371 19.40 28.43 -10.76
C GLU A 371 20.08 27.10 -11.14
N SER A 372 19.46 25.97 -10.78
CA SER A 372 19.76 24.68 -11.42
C SER A 372 18.51 23.80 -11.54
N GLU A 373 18.15 23.53 -12.79
CA GLU A 373 17.03 22.68 -13.21
C GLU A 373 17.21 21.21 -12.76
N GLY A 374 16.18 20.37 -12.70
CA GLY A 374 14.92 20.41 -13.46
C GLY A 374 14.98 19.59 -14.76
N SER A 375 16.13 18.99 -15.10
CA SER A 375 16.33 18.25 -16.36
C SER A 375 15.48 16.97 -16.45
N ARG A 376 14.46 17.02 -17.31
CA ARG A 376 13.98 15.85 -18.06
C ARG A 376 14.79 15.76 -19.35
N ARG A 377 15.17 14.55 -19.78
CA ARG A 377 15.52 14.30 -21.18
C ARG A 377 14.33 13.69 -21.91
N LEU A 378 13.92 14.37 -22.97
CA LEU A 378 13.34 13.76 -24.15
C LEU A 378 14.48 13.70 -25.17
N ASP A 379 14.66 12.57 -25.83
CA ASP A 379 15.51 12.44 -27.01
C ASP A 379 14.62 11.86 -28.11
N GLU A 380 14.16 12.72 -29.02
CA GLU A 380 13.40 12.35 -30.23
C GLU A 380 14.29 12.50 -31.48
N LYS A 381 14.25 11.45 -32.32
CA LYS A 381 14.38 11.41 -33.79
C LYS A 381 14.16 9.93 -34.17
N GLY A 382 13.43 9.57 -35.22
CA GLY A 382 13.13 10.31 -36.46
C GLY A 382 14.06 9.78 -37.57
N ASP A 383 13.61 9.38 -38.75
CA ASP A 383 12.24 9.37 -39.35
C ASP A 383 12.06 8.02 -40.12
N ASP A 384 11.20 7.72 -41.10
CA ASP A 384 10.25 8.43 -42.00
C ASP A 384 9.28 7.38 -42.64
N LYS A 385 8.32 7.81 -43.49
CA LYS A 385 7.57 7.05 -44.55
C LYS A 385 6.41 6.12 -44.12
N GLU A 386 5.14 6.44 -44.43
CA GLU A 386 4.38 6.42 -45.73
C GLU A 386 3.65 5.07 -45.96
N ALA A 387 2.42 4.97 -46.51
CA ALA A 387 1.36 5.96 -46.81
C ALA A 387 -0.01 5.25 -47.10
N GLY A 388 -1.10 6.03 -47.16
CA GLY A 388 -2.48 5.62 -47.56
C GLY A 388 -3.52 5.91 -46.47
N LYS A 389 -4.54 6.79 -46.64
CA LYS A 389 -5.65 6.89 -47.63
C LYS A 389 -6.63 5.72 -47.54
N GLU A 390 -7.97 5.84 -47.59
CA GLU A 390 -8.97 6.95 -47.59
C GLU A 390 -10.35 6.28 -47.26
N GLY A 391 -11.47 6.91 -46.86
CA GLY A 391 -11.89 8.31 -46.65
C GLY A 391 -13.00 8.40 -45.55
N GLN A 392 -13.62 9.56 -45.28
CA GLN A 392 -14.91 10.06 -45.84
C GLN A 392 -16.16 9.21 -45.47
N HIS A 393 -17.33 9.77 -45.12
CA HIS A 393 -17.84 11.16 -45.00
C HIS A 393 -19.02 11.13 -43.99
N ASP A 394 -19.15 12.04 -43.00
CA ASP A 394 -19.91 13.31 -42.96
C ASP A 394 -21.09 13.25 -41.98
N GLY A 395 -21.55 14.43 -41.51
CA GLY A 395 -22.68 14.58 -40.58
C GLY A 395 -22.52 15.73 -39.59
N CYS A 396 -22.54 16.97 -40.08
CA CYS A 396 -22.61 18.20 -39.26
C CYS A 396 -23.99 18.31 -38.55
N ASP A 397 -24.17 19.05 -37.44
CA ASP A 397 -24.15 20.52 -37.38
C ASP A 397 -23.90 21.05 -35.94
N ASP A 398 -23.01 22.04 -35.80
CA ASP A 398 -23.33 23.47 -35.59
C ASP A 398 -24.62 23.86 -34.81
N VAL A 399 -24.67 24.85 -33.91
CA VAL A 399 -23.69 25.77 -33.28
C VAL A 399 -24.11 25.92 -31.77
N GLU A 400 -23.48 26.63 -30.82
CA GLU A 400 -23.04 28.03 -30.82
C GLU A 400 -22.04 28.31 -29.68
N VAL A 401 -21.16 29.31 -29.87
CA VAL A 401 -20.14 29.71 -28.88
C VAL A 401 -20.48 31.07 -28.29
N SER A 402 -20.69 31.13 -26.96
CA SER A 402 -20.71 32.40 -26.21
C SER A 402 -19.43 32.57 -25.41
N THR A 403 -18.67 33.64 -25.69
CA THR A 403 -17.42 33.94 -24.99
C THR A 403 -17.62 35.00 -23.91
N PHE A 404 -16.97 34.84 -22.76
CA PHE A 404 -16.74 35.95 -21.84
C PHE A 404 -15.26 36.11 -21.49
N LYS A 405 -14.84 37.38 -21.45
CA LYS A 405 -13.42 37.77 -21.60
C LYS A 405 -12.66 37.74 -20.27
N LYS A 406 -11.42 37.27 -20.32
CA LYS A 406 -10.39 37.74 -19.39
C LYS A 406 -10.27 39.27 -19.54
N ARG A 407 -10.18 39.99 -18.42
CA ARG A 407 -9.48 41.29 -18.35
C ARG A 407 -8.30 41.20 -17.38
N LYS A 408 -7.42 42.18 -17.49
CA LYS A 408 -6.01 42.15 -17.04
C LYS A 408 -5.88 42.76 -15.64
N ARG A 409 -4.77 42.48 -14.95
CA ARG A 409 -4.28 43.38 -13.89
C ARG A 409 -3.92 44.73 -14.50
N ASN A 410 -4.03 45.78 -13.70
CA ASN A 410 -2.93 46.72 -13.48
C ASN A 410 -2.58 46.64 -11.98
N ASP A 411 -1.38 47.09 -11.64
CA ASP A 411 -0.88 47.26 -10.27
C ASP A 411 -0.73 48.80 -10.00
N ASP A 412 -0.14 49.17 -8.85
CA ASP A 412 0.38 50.51 -8.45
C ASP A 412 -0.57 51.61 -7.89
N GLU A 413 -0.03 52.34 -6.87
CA GLU A 413 -0.42 53.63 -6.21
C GLU A 413 -1.87 53.75 -5.63
N ASP A 414 -2.12 54.01 -4.34
CA ASP A 414 -1.33 54.44 -3.14
C ASP A 414 -1.59 53.54 -1.90
#